data_AF-A0A2X3K469-F1
#
_entry.id   AF-A0A2X3K469-F1
#
_cell.length_a   1.000
_cell.length_b   1.000
_cell.length_c   1.000
_cell.angle_alpha   90.00
_cell.angle_beta   90.00
_cell.angle_gamma   90.00
#
_symmetry.space_group_name_H-M   'P 1'
#
loop_
_entity.id
_entity.type
_entity.pdbx_description
1 polymer ?
#
loop_
_entity_poly.entity_id
_entity_poly.type
_entity_poly.pdbx_seq_one_letter_code
_entity_poly.pdbx_strand_id
1 'polypeptide(L)'
;MGMEHAIKTAQQNGVAVVGISRMGHSGAISYFVQQAARAGFIGISMCQSDPMVVPFGGAEIYYGTNPLAFAAPGEGDEILTFDMATTVQAWGKVLDARSRNMSIPDTWAVDKNGAPTTDPFAVHALLPAAGPKGYGLMMMIDVLSGVLLGLPFGATG
;
A
#
# COMPACT_ATOMS: atom_id res chain seq x y z
N MET A 1 2.71 0.67 19.23
CA MET A 1 3.16 2.03 19.64
C MET A 1 2.43 3.17 18.93
N GLY A 2 2.63 3.42 17.63
CA GLY A 2 2.00 4.58 16.96
C GLY A 2 0.47 4.56 16.96
N MET A 3 -0.12 3.41 16.65
CA MET A 3 -1.58 3.23 16.67
C MET A 3 -2.17 3.31 18.08
N GLU A 4 -1.50 2.79 19.11
CA GLU A 4 -1.93 2.94 20.51
C GLU A 4 -2.02 4.42 20.91
N HIS A 5 -1.06 5.24 20.47
CA HIS A 5 -1.11 6.68 20.70
C HIS A 5 -2.28 7.35 19.94
N ALA A 6 -2.54 6.92 18.69
CA ALA A 6 -3.68 7.41 17.91
C ALA A 6 -5.02 7.08 18.58
N ILE A 7 -5.19 5.85 19.07
CA ILE A 7 -6.37 5.40 19.81
C ILE A 7 -6.58 6.24 21.07
N LYS A 8 -5.52 6.42 21.88
CA LYS A 8 -5.60 7.24 23.10
C LYS A 8 -6.01 8.69 22.78
N THR A 9 -5.44 9.28 21.74
CA THR A 9 -5.74 10.66 21.34
C THR A 9 -7.17 10.79 20.80
N ALA A 10 -7.62 9.86 19.96
CA ALA A 10 -8.98 9.85 19.44
C ALA A 10 -10.03 9.62 20.53
N GLN A 11 -9.74 8.77 21.53
CA GLN A 11 -10.62 8.55 22.68
C GLN A 11 -10.86 9.84 23.49
N GLN A 12 -9.88 10.74 23.54
CA GLN A 12 -9.96 11.99 24.30
C GLN A 12 -10.51 13.15 23.44
N ASN A 13 -10.11 13.23 22.17
CA ASN A 13 -10.28 14.41 21.32
C ASN A 13 -11.13 14.16 20.07
N GLY A 14 -11.65 12.94 19.87
CA GLY A 14 -12.48 12.53 18.75
C GLY A 14 -11.69 12.07 17.50
N VAL A 15 -10.57 12.72 17.18
CA VAL A 15 -9.77 12.41 15.98
C VAL A 15 -8.28 12.37 16.31
N ALA A 16 -7.52 11.53 15.61
CA ALA A 16 -6.06 11.52 15.64
C ALA A 16 -5.47 11.27 14.24
N VAL A 17 -4.43 12.04 13.89
CA VAL A 17 -3.57 11.79 12.73
C VAL A 17 -2.15 11.66 13.25
N VAL A 18 -1.56 10.47 13.12
CA VAL A 18 -0.25 10.14 13.70
C VAL A 18 0.67 9.63 12.60
N GLY A 19 1.75 10.38 12.33
CA GLY A 19 2.80 9.97 11.41
C GLY A 19 3.82 9.05 12.06
N ILE A 20 4.30 8.05 11.31
CA ILE A 20 5.42 7.19 11.72
C ILE A 20 6.63 7.54 10.88
N SER A 21 7.67 8.09 11.51
CA SER A 21 8.87 8.55 10.80
C SER A 21 9.99 7.52 10.95
N ARG A 22 10.65 7.18 9.83
CA ARG A 22 11.86 6.32 9.78
C ARG A 22 11.67 4.95 10.43
N MET A 23 10.82 4.13 9.83
CA MET A 23 10.62 2.73 10.21
C MET A 23 11.08 1.75 9.12
N GLY A 24 11.29 0.48 9.48
CA GLY A 24 11.41 -0.60 8.50
C GLY A 24 10.05 -1.10 8.00
N HIS A 25 10.06 -2.15 7.18
CA HIS A 25 8.83 -2.76 6.64
C HIS A 25 7.87 -3.19 7.77
N SER A 26 6.63 -2.68 7.75
CA SER A 26 5.65 -2.84 8.82
C SER A 26 4.73 -4.07 8.69
N GLY A 27 4.85 -4.83 7.59
CA GLY A 27 4.06 -6.04 7.37
C GLY A 27 2.65 -5.72 6.87
N ALA A 28 1.67 -6.57 7.24
CA ALA A 28 0.28 -6.37 6.90
C ALA A 28 -0.33 -5.22 7.73
N ILE A 29 -0.56 -4.08 7.10
CA ILE A 29 -0.98 -2.86 7.80
C ILE A 29 -2.43 -2.92 8.32
N SER A 30 -3.26 -3.84 7.83
CA SER A 30 -4.56 -4.19 8.42
C SER A 30 -4.49 -4.52 9.91
N TYR A 31 -3.37 -5.09 10.37
CA TYR A 31 -3.15 -5.38 11.78
C TYR A 31 -3.34 -4.13 12.65
N PHE A 32 -2.83 -2.98 12.21
CA PHE A 32 -2.91 -1.73 12.97
C PHE A 32 -4.33 -1.16 12.99
N VAL A 33 -5.03 -1.12 11.86
CA VAL A 33 -6.41 -0.61 11.84
C VAL A 33 -7.38 -1.51 12.62
N GLN A 34 -7.11 -2.81 12.70
CA GLN A 34 -7.86 -3.69 13.61
C GLN A 34 -7.60 -3.38 15.09
N GLN A 35 -6.43 -2.85 15.47
CA GLN A 35 -6.24 -2.36 16.85
C GLN A 35 -7.20 -1.20 17.15
N ALA A 36 -7.41 -0.28 16.20
CA ALA A 36 -8.38 0.80 16.34
C ALA A 36 -9.82 0.27 16.40
N ALA A 37 -10.19 -0.66 15.51
CA ALA A 37 -11.52 -1.25 15.49
C ALA A 37 -11.85 -2.02 16.78
N ARG A 38 -10.90 -2.80 17.33
CA ARG A 38 -11.06 -3.46 18.65
C ARG A 38 -11.24 -2.47 19.80
N ALA A 39 -10.76 -1.23 19.66
CA ALA A 39 -10.97 -0.16 20.62
C ALA A 39 -12.26 0.65 20.37
N GLY A 40 -13.12 0.23 19.43
CA GLY A 40 -14.37 0.92 19.11
C GLY A 40 -14.23 2.08 18.14
N PHE A 41 -13.11 2.19 17.41
CA PHE A 41 -12.83 3.29 16.49
C PHE A 41 -12.71 2.85 15.03
N ILE A 42 -13.00 3.76 14.11
CA ILE A 42 -12.58 3.61 12.72
C ILE A 42 -11.05 3.81 12.66
N GLY A 43 -10.36 2.88 12.01
CA GLY A 43 -8.92 2.95 11.74
C GLY A 43 -8.63 3.08 10.26
N ILE A 44 -7.73 3.99 9.89
CA ILE A 44 -7.13 4.09 8.55
C ILE A 44 -5.62 4.06 8.73
N SER A 45 -4.94 3.28 7.89
CA SER A 45 -3.47 3.24 7.85
C SER A 45 -2.99 3.13 6.40
N MET A 46 -1.86 3.76 6.13
CA MET A 46 -1.20 3.76 4.83
C MET A 46 0.29 4.01 5.02
N CYS A 47 1.13 3.50 4.12
CA CYS A 47 2.57 3.71 4.18
C CYS A 47 3.23 3.66 2.80
N GLN A 48 4.43 4.23 2.71
CA GLN A 48 5.32 4.03 1.57
C GLN A 48 5.80 2.57 1.49
N SER A 49 6.25 2.18 0.31
CA SER A 49 6.81 0.86 -0.01
C SER A 49 7.92 1.08 -1.05
N ASP A 50 8.86 0.13 -1.14
CA ASP A 50 9.95 0.19 -2.11
C ASP A 50 9.45 0.49 -3.54
N PRO A 51 10.12 1.41 -4.29
CA PRO A 51 9.72 1.75 -5.65
C PRO A 51 9.70 0.52 -6.57
N MET A 52 8.53 0.22 -7.13
CA MET A 52 8.31 -0.95 -8.00
C MET A 52 7.24 -0.73 -9.09
N VAL A 53 6.60 0.44 -9.13
CA VAL A 53 5.39 0.69 -9.94
C VAL A 53 5.64 1.82 -10.92
N VAL A 54 5.22 1.62 -12.17
CA VAL A 54 5.26 2.68 -13.18
C VAL A 54 4.07 3.66 -13.01
N PRO A 55 4.26 4.96 -13.26
CA PRO A 55 3.15 5.87 -13.49
C PRO A 55 2.23 5.36 -14.61
N PHE A 56 0.96 5.73 -14.59
CA PHE A 56 0.04 5.36 -15.68
C PHE A 56 0.55 5.90 -17.03
N GLY A 57 0.78 5.00 -17.98
CA GLY A 57 1.34 5.33 -19.29
C GLY A 57 2.87 5.53 -19.31
N GLY A 58 3.56 5.28 -18.20
CA GLY A 58 5.01 5.38 -18.07
C GLY A 58 5.74 4.03 -18.20
N ALA A 59 7.06 4.10 -18.24
CA ALA A 59 7.95 2.93 -18.30
C ALA A 59 9.00 2.92 -17.17
N GLU A 60 9.14 4.01 -16.43
CA GLU A 60 10.11 4.15 -15.34
C GLU A 60 9.40 4.01 -13.98
N ILE A 61 10.05 3.30 -13.05
CA ILE A 61 9.54 3.10 -11.70
C ILE A 61 9.52 4.42 -10.93
N TYR A 62 8.45 4.66 -10.17
CA TYR A 62 8.37 5.83 -9.31
C TYR A 62 7.84 5.52 -7.90
N TYR A 63 6.62 4.99 -7.77
CA TYR A 63 6.04 4.66 -6.47
C TYR A 63 6.21 3.18 -6.13
N GLY A 64 6.02 2.84 -4.86
CA GLY A 64 5.87 1.46 -4.41
C GLY A 64 4.44 0.95 -4.52
N THR A 65 4.22 -0.25 -3.98
CA THR A 65 2.86 -0.86 -3.91
C THR A 65 1.91 -0.16 -2.92
N ASN A 66 2.43 0.84 -2.21
CA ASN A 66 1.77 1.80 -1.30
C ASN A 66 0.39 1.33 -0.83
N PRO A 67 0.32 0.54 0.26
CA PRO A 67 -0.92 -0.05 0.71
C PRO A 67 -1.82 0.94 1.46
N LEU A 68 -3.12 0.64 1.45
CA LEU A 68 -4.16 1.33 2.21
C LEU A 68 -5.03 0.31 2.94
N ALA A 69 -5.16 0.47 4.26
CA ALA A 69 -6.04 -0.34 5.08
C ALA A 69 -7.06 0.51 5.83
N PHE A 70 -8.23 -0.09 6.04
CA PHE A 70 -9.37 0.46 6.75
C PHE A 70 -9.98 -0.63 7.64
N ALA A 71 -10.40 -0.26 8.85
CA ALA A 71 -11.27 -1.12 9.65
C ALA A 71 -12.29 -0.30 10.45
N ALA A 72 -13.44 -0.91 10.71
CA ALA A 72 -14.49 -0.34 11.55
C ALA A 72 -15.13 -1.44 12.43
N PRO A 73 -15.53 -1.10 13.67
CA PRO A 73 -16.23 -2.03 14.56
C PRO A 73 -17.67 -2.27 14.10
N GLY A 74 -18.14 -3.51 14.28
CA GLY A 74 -19.53 -3.92 14.20
C GLY A 74 -20.13 -4.14 15.59
N GLU A 75 -21.19 -4.96 15.67
CA GLU A 75 -21.75 -5.39 16.96
C GLU A 75 -20.87 -6.44 17.64
N GLY A 76 -20.77 -6.40 18.97
CA GLY A 76 -19.95 -7.34 19.73
C GLY A 76 -18.47 -7.30 19.32
N ASP A 77 -17.95 -8.44 18.87
CA ASP A 77 -16.55 -8.60 18.43
C ASP A 77 -16.38 -8.52 16.90
N GLU A 78 -17.43 -8.17 16.15
CA GLU A 78 -17.36 -8.06 14.70
C GLU A 78 -16.50 -6.88 14.24
N ILE A 79 -15.68 -7.09 13.21
CA ILE A 79 -14.84 -6.05 12.62
C ILE A 79 -14.86 -6.20 11.10
N LEU A 80 -15.31 -5.15 10.40
CA LEU A 80 -15.10 -5.03 8.97
C LEU A 80 -13.66 -4.59 8.73
N THR A 81 -12.88 -5.39 8.00
CA THR A 81 -11.48 -5.08 7.64
C THR A 81 -11.32 -5.06 6.13
N PHE A 82 -10.70 -4.00 5.61
CA PHE A 82 -10.31 -3.84 4.22
C PHE A 82 -8.82 -3.51 4.14
N ASP A 83 -8.09 -4.17 3.25
CA ASP A 83 -6.65 -3.96 3.03
C ASP A 83 -6.33 -4.21 1.57
N MET A 84 -5.69 -3.23 0.92
CA MET A 84 -5.34 -3.31 -0.49
C MET A 84 -3.94 -2.76 -0.76
N ALA A 85 -3.23 -3.43 -1.67
CA ALA A 85 -2.17 -2.77 -2.43
C ALA A 85 -2.79 -1.84 -3.48
N THR A 86 -2.05 -0.82 -3.90
CA THR A 86 -2.48 0.10 -4.97
C THR A 86 -2.05 -0.35 -6.37
N THR A 87 -1.41 -1.51 -6.48
CA THR A 87 -1.13 -2.21 -7.75
C THR A 87 -2.21 -3.23 -8.10
N VAL A 88 -2.26 -3.65 -9.36
CA VAL A 88 -3.20 -4.71 -9.81
C VAL A 88 -3.01 -6.00 -9.02
N GLN A 89 -1.76 -6.33 -8.69
CA GLN A 89 -1.42 -7.47 -7.85
C GLN A 89 -0.17 -7.18 -7.01
N ALA A 90 -0.02 -7.88 -5.88
CA ALA A 90 1.17 -7.77 -5.03
C ALA A 90 2.42 -8.39 -5.69
N TRP A 91 3.59 -7.80 -5.43
CA TRP A 91 4.89 -8.28 -5.95
C TRP A 91 5.16 -9.76 -5.62
N GLY A 92 4.76 -10.20 -4.41
CA GLY A 92 4.92 -11.60 -3.99
C GLY A 92 4.27 -12.62 -4.93
N LYS A 93 3.23 -12.24 -5.69
CA LYS A 93 2.60 -13.12 -6.69
C LYS A 93 3.43 -13.26 -7.97
N VAL A 94 4.18 -12.23 -8.34
CA VAL A 94 5.17 -12.33 -9.44
C VAL A 94 6.30 -13.27 -9.02
N LEU A 95 6.79 -13.14 -7.78
CA LEU A 95 7.82 -14.04 -7.24
C LEU A 95 7.35 -15.50 -7.14
N ASP A 96 6.09 -15.73 -6.74
CA ASP A 96 5.46 -17.07 -6.76
C ASP A 96 5.38 -17.64 -8.17
N ALA A 97 4.97 -16.82 -9.16
CA ALA A 97 4.92 -17.26 -10.54
C ALA A 97 6.31 -17.59 -11.12
N ARG A 98 7.35 -16.81 -10.75
CA ARG A 98 8.75 -17.11 -11.09
C ARG A 98 9.20 -18.45 -10.51
N SER A 99 8.94 -18.70 -9.22
CA SER A 99 9.36 -19.94 -8.55
C SER A 99 8.70 -21.19 -9.16
N ARG A 100 7.52 -21.02 -9.75
CA ARG A 100 6.73 -22.09 -10.39
C ARG A 100 6.88 -22.16 -11.90
N ASN A 101 7.69 -21.29 -12.52
CA ASN A 101 7.80 -21.15 -13.99
C ASN A 101 6.43 -21.02 -14.68
N MET A 102 5.53 -20.23 -14.10
CA MET A 102 4.17 -20.03 -14.62
C MET A 102 4.02 -18.65 -15.26
N SER A 103 3.30 -18.59 -16.39
CA SER A 103 2.88 -17.30 -16.96
C SER A 103 1.97 -16.53 -16.01
N ILE A 104 2.07 -15.20 -16.05
CA ILE A 104 1.20 -14.29 -15.32
C ILE A 104 0.20 -13.61 -16.26
N PRO A 105 -0.92 -13.10 -15.75
CA PRO A 105 -1.76 -12.19 -16.53
C PRO A 105 -0.99 -10.95 -16.96
N ASP A 106 -1.19 -10.51 -18.21
CA ASP A 106 -0.60 -9.30 -18.79
C ASP A 106 -1.03 -8.01 -18.07
N THR A 107 -2.09 -8.07 -17.28
CA THR A 107 -2.59 -6.95 -16.46
C THR A 107 -1.76 -6.67 -15.20
N TRP A 108 -0.85 -7.56 -14.78
CA TRP A 108 -0.15 -7.40 -13.51
C TRP A 108 1.05 -6.46 -13.59
N ALA A 109 1.78 -6.51 -14.70
CA ALA A 109 3.14 -6.00 -14.76
C ALA A 109 3.57 -5.66 -16.19
N VAL A 110 4.65 -4.88 -16.28
CA VAL A 110 5.29 -4.44 -17.52
C VAL A 110 6.76 -4.86 -17.56
N ASP A 111 7.28 -4.98 -18.78
CA ASP A 111 8.70 -5.12 -19.06
C ASP A 111 9.45 -3.77 -18.92
N LYS A 112 10.76 -3.78 -19.21
CA LYS A 112 11.63 -2.60 -19.14
C LYS A 112 11.25 -1.46 -20.10
N ASN A 113 10.41 -1.72 -21.09
CA ASN A 113 9.94 -0.73 -22.06
C ASN A 113 8.55 -0.20 -21.69
N GLY A 114 7.96 -0.66 -20.58
CA GLY A 114 6.59 -0.35 -20.19
C GLY A 114 5.53 -1.17 -20.93
N ALA A 115 5.90 -2.21 -21.68
CA ALA A 115 4.95 -3.07 -22.37
C ALA A 115 4.40 -4.15 -21.43
N PRO A 116 3.08 -4.40 -21.38
CA PRO A 116 2.50 -5.51 -20.63
C PRO A 116 3.15 -6.85 -20.96
N THR A 117 3.41 -7.69 -19.96
CA THR A 117 4.07 -8.99 -20.16
C THR A 117 3.39 -10.12 -19.40
N THR A 118 3.36 -11.31 -20.00
CA THR A 118 2.93 -12.56 -19.37
C THR A 118 4.09 -13.40 -18.85
N ASP A 119 5.33 -13.01 -19.16
CA ASP A 119 6.54 -13.68 -18.66
C ASP A 119 6.96 -13.05 -17.32
N PRO A 120 6.86 -13.77 -16.19
CA PRO A 120 7.24 -13.22 -14.91
C PRO A 120 8.74 -12.88 -14.83
N PHE A 121 9.61 -13.49 -15.63
CA PHE A 121 11.05 -13.18 -15.67
C PHE A 121 11.36 -11.90 -16.44
N ALA A 122 10.51 -11.50 -17.37
CA ALA A 122 10.62 -10.24 -18.10
C ALA A 122 10.09 -9.01 -17.31
N VAL A 123 9.41 -9.25 -16.18
CA VAL A 123 8.83 -8.16 -15.35
C VAL A 123 9.92 -7.23 -14.82
N HIS A 124 9.78 -5.96 -15.18
CA HIS A 124 10.57 -4.85 -14.65
C HIS A 124 9.82 -4.12 -13.53
N ALA A 125 8.52 -3.87 -13.72
CA ALA A 125 7.70 -3.08 -12.81
C ALA A 125 6.23 -3.53 -12.81
N LEU A 126 5.49 -3.16 -11.77
CA LEU A 126 4.06 -3.46 -11.63
C LEU A 126 3.18 -2.37 -12.25
N LEU A 127 1.93 -2.72 -12.57
CA LEU A 127 0.90 -1.78 -13.01
C LEU A 127 0.04 -1.26 -11.84
N PRO A 128 -0.36 0.03 -11.87
CA PRO A 128 -1.30 0.57 -10.89
C PRO A 128 -2.70 -0.01 -11.07
N ALA A 129 -3.37 -0.30 -9.96
CA ALA A 129 -4.73 -0.83 -9.96
C ALA A 129 -5.68 0.15 -10.69
N ALA A 130 -6.51 -0.36 -11.61
CA ALA A 130 -7.43 0.47 -12.37
C ALA A 130 -6.77 1.70 -13.05
N GLY A 131 -5.52 1.54 -13.50
CA GLY A 131 -4.79 2.54 -14.28
C GLY A 131 -4.58 3.87 -13.53
N PRO A 132 -5.11 5.00 -14.02
CA PRO A 132 -4.88 6.32 -13.39
C PRO A 132 -5.37 6.41 -11.94
N LYS A 133 -6.36 5.59 -11.56
CA LYS A 133 -6.95 5.62 -10.21
C LYS A 133 -6.00 5.10 -9.16
N GLY A 134 -5.44 3.90 -9.35
CA GLY A 134 -4.43 3.34 -8.47
C GLY A 134 -3.19 4.21 -8.42
N TYR A 135 -2.80 4.79 -9.56
CA TYR A 135 -1.70 5.74 -9.63
C TYR A 135 -1.95 6.99 -8.75
N GLY A 136 -3.14 7.57 -8.81
CA GLY A 136 -3.53 8.67 -7.91
C GLY A 136 -3.56 8.26 -6.44
N LEU A 137 -4.00 7.03 -6.13
CA LEU A 137 -4.04 6.52 -4.75
C LEU A 137 -2.63 6.33 -4.16
N MET A 138 -1.70 5.69 -4.89
CA MET A 138 -0.32 5.52 -4.40
C MET A 138 0.41 6.85 -4.22
N MET A 139 0.13 7.84 -5.10
CA MET A 139 0.62 9.21 -4.94
C MET A 139 0.08 9.86 -3.66
N MET A 140 -1.23 9.75 -3.41
CA MET A 140 -1.85 10.28 -2.18
C MET A 140 -1.21 9.68 -0.93
N ILE A 141 -0.96 8.37 -0.94
CA ILE A 141 -0.32 7.66 0.17
C ILE A 141 1.12 8.13 0.37
N ASP A 142 1.90 8.28 -0.70
CA ASP A 142 3.27 8.78 -0.64
C ASP A 142 3.33 10.21 -0.09
N VAL A 143 2.40 11.09 -0.50
CA VAL A 143 2.30 12.45 0.04
C VAL A 143 1.94 12.44 1.53
N LEU A 144 0.97 11.63 1.94
CA LEU A 144 0.49 11.60 3.33
C LEU A 144 1.45 10.91 4.31
N SER A 145 2.20 9.91 3.85
CA SER A 145 3.09 9.12 4.71
C SER A 145 4.58 9.42 4.52
N GLY A 146 4.98 10.07 3.43
CA GLY A 146 6.35 10.48 3.15
C GLY A 146 6.53 11.99 3.20
N VAL A 147 5.96 12.70 2.21
CA VAL A 147 6.15 14.16 2.04
C VAL A 147 5.70 14.94 3.28
N LEU A 148 4.52 14.63 3.81
CA LEU A 148 3.98 15.26 5.02
C LEU A 148 4.90 15.09 6.24
N LEU A 149 5.68 14.00 6.28
CA LEU A 149 6.58 13.67 7.39
C LEU A 149 8.03 14.14 7.13
N GLY A 150 8.30 14.81 6.00
CA GLY A 150 9.65 15.24 5.61
C GLY A 150 10.60 14.08 5.32
N LEU A 151 10.07 12.95 4.83
CA LEU A 151 10.84 11.76 4.44
C LEU A 151 11.18 11.78 2.93
N PRO A 152 12.14 10.95 2.48
CA PRO A 152 12.29 10.65 1.06
C PRO A 152 10.96 10.17 0.45
N PHE A 153 10.72 10.48 -0.82
CA PHE A 153 9.43 10.27 -1.48
C PHE A 153 9.60 9.82 -2.93
N GLY A 154 8.54 9.25 -3.51
CA GLY A 154 8.55 8.72 -4.87
C GLY A 154 9.71 7.76 -5.12
N ALA A 155 10.48 7.99 -6.19
CA ALA A 155 11.59 7.12 -6.62
C ALA A 155 12.77 7.03 -5.61
N THR A 156 12.76 7.87 -4.57
CA THR A 156 13.79 7.90 -3.51
C THR A 156 13.26 7.45 -2.15
N GLY A 157 11.97 7.12 -2.09
CA GLY A 157 11.26 6.68 -0.88
C GLY A 157 11.58 5.26 -0.45
#